data_AF-A0A654U0U5-F1
#
_entry.id   AF-A0A654U0U5-F1
#
_cell.length_a   1.000
_cell.length_b   1.000
_cell.length_c   1.000
_cell.angle_alpha   90.00
_cell.angle_beta   90.00
_cell.angle_gamma   90.00
#
_symmetry.space_group_name_H-M   'P 1'
#
loop_
_entity.id
_entity.type
_entity.pdbx_description
1 polymer ?
#
loop_
_entity_poly.entity_id
_entity_poly.type
_entity_poly.pdbx_seq_one_letter_code
_entity_poly.pdbx_strand_id
1 'polypeptide(L)'
;MQDEDYQSALRVLRNQRNALERTPSVAAKLDGEEIRDMLLVGLNAQFEGDAGGELFNGAGKTDILIRVDDRNIFIGECKVWSGPRTMDDVLKQLFGYLVWRDTKAAILLFIRNKDVTAVIDNAIAKIKEHPNHKRCPAHRAGADQYEFTMHADGDPEREIHLTLIPFALRPTAEVPTTTIP
;
A
#
# COMPACT_ATOMS: atom_id res chain seq x y z
N MET A 1 -17.16 -5.56 12.44
CA MET A 1 -17.15 -4.14 12.02
C MET A 1 -15.75 -3.67 11.63
N GLN A 2 -14.86 -3.20 12.53
CA GLN A 2 -13.54 -2.66 12.09
C GLN A 2 -12.70 -3.61 11.22
N ASP A 3 -12.73 -4.91 11.50
CA ASP A 3 -12.03 -5.90 10.67
C ASP A 3 -12.70 -6.07 9.29
N GLU A 4 -14.03 -6.03 9.22
CA GLU A 4 -14.78 -6.17 7.97
C GLU A 4 -14.63 -4.93 7.08
N ASP A 5 -14.58 -3.74 7.68
CA ASP A 5 -14.38 -2.48 6.97
C ASP A 5 -12.95 -2.38 6.42
N TYR A 6 -11.95 -2.75 7.23
CA TYR A 6 -10.56 -2.86 6.78
C TYR A 6 -10.40 -3.86 5.64
N GLN A 7 -10.99 -5.05 5.76
CA GLN A 7 -10.96 -6.06 4.70
C GLN A 7 -11.73 -5.61 3.44
N SER A 8 -12.78 -4.81 3.61
CA SER A 8 -13.51 -4.20 2.49
C SER A 8 -12.67 -3.15 1.78
N ALA A 9 -11.92 -2.32 2.50
CA ALA A 9 -10.97 -1.37 1.92
C ALA A 9 -9.85 -2.11 1.14
N LEU A 10 -9.25 -3.15 1.73
CA LEU A 10 -8.27 -3.99 1.03
C LEU A 10 -8.85 -4.67 -0.22
N ARG A 11 -10.12 -5.09 -0.18
CA ARG A 11 -10.80 -5.66 -1.36
C ARG A 11 -10.97 -4.63 -2.46
N VAL A 12 -11.39 -3.40 -2.14
CA VAL A 12 -11.49 -2.30 -3.11
C VAL A 12 -10.12 -1.98 -3.73
N LEU A 13 -9.08 -1.86 -2.91
CA LEU A 13 -7.72 -1.58 -3.38
C LEU A 13 -7.18 -2.67 -4.30
N ARG A 14 -7.39 -3.95 -3.97
CA ARG A 14 -7.01 -5.08 -4.85
C ARG A 14 -7.78 -5.08 -6.16
N ASN A 15 -9.06 -4.74 -6.15
CA ASN A 15 -9.85 -4.63 -7.38
C ASN A 15 -9.32 -3.50 -8.28
N GLN A 16 -9.01 -2.35 -7.70
CA GLN A 16 -8.42 -1.22 -8.43
C GLN A 16 -7.01 -1.54 -8.95
N ARG A 17 -6.18 -2.21 -8.15
CA ARG A 17 -4.90 -2.77 -8.61
C ARG A 17 -5.08 -3.63 -9.85
N ASN A 18 -5.98 -4.61 -9.78
CA ASN A 18 -6.22 -5.53 -10.91
C ASN A 18 -6.66 -4.78 -12.18
N ALA A 19 -7.43 -3.70 -12.05
CA ALA A 19 -7.83 -2.86 -13.18
C ALA A 19 -6.64 -2.07 -13.77
N LEU A 20 -5.79 -1.50 -12.92
CA LEU A 20 -4.57 -0.80 -13.32
C LEU A 20 -3.59 -1.72 -14.05
N GLU A 21 -3.34 -2.92 -13.51
CA GLU A 21 -2.43 -3.90 -14.10
C GLU A 21 -2.91 -4.41 -15.47
N ARG A 22 -4.23 -4.44 -15.68
CA ARG A 22 -4.85 -4.78 -16.98
C ARG A 22 -4.84 -3.63 -17.98
N THR A 23 -4.50 -2.41 -17.54
CA THR A 23 -4.54 -1.20 -18.36
C THR A 23 -3.19 -0.47 -18.33
N PRO A 24 -2.10 -1.12 -18.80
CA PRO A 24 -0.73 -0.59 -18.68
C PRO A 24 -0.53 0.73 -19.41
N SER A 25 -1.26 0.99 -20.50
CA SER A 25 -1.21 2.26 -21.24
C SER A 25 -1.75 3.46 -20.45
N VAL A 26 -2.63 3.21 -19.48
CA VAL A 26 -3.12 4.21 -18.53
C VAL A 26 -2.14 4.30 -17.35
N ALA A 27 -1.82 3.18 -16.71
CA ALA A 27 -0.93 3.13 -15.55
C ALA A 27 0.48 3.69 -15.83
N ALA A 28 0.98 3.58 -17.07
CA ALA A 28 2.27 4.13 -17.47
C ALA A 28 2.31 5.67 -17.46
N LYS A 29 1.16 6.34 -17.59
CA LYS A 29 1.06 7.81 -17.66
C LYS A 29 0.87 8.48 -16.30
N LEU A 30 0.34 7.73 -15.33
CA LEU A 30 0.06 8.24 -14.00
C LEU A 30 1.32 8.22 -13.15
N ASP A 31 1.58 9.25 -12.36
CA ASP A 31 2.57 9.22 -11.29
C ASP A 31 2.01 8.58 -10.00
N GLY A 32 2.81 8.58 -8.93
CA GLY A 32 2.40 7.97 -7.66
C GLY A 32 1.23 8.69 -6.98
N GLU A 33 1.15 10.02 -7.10
CA GLU A 33 0.10 10.84 -6.51
C GLU A 33 -1.20 10.67 -7.30
N GLU A 34 -1.13 10.67 -8.63
CA GLU A 34 -2.29 10.44 -9.49
C GLU A 34 -2.88 9.04 -9.29
N ILE A 35 -2.03 8.02 -9.05
CA ILE A 35 -2.52 6.67 -8.68
C ILE A 35 -3.22 6.71 -7.32
N ARG A 36 -2.63 7.36 -6.31
CA ARG A 36 -3.25 7.52 -4.98
C ARG A 36 -4.62 8.18 -5.10
N ASP A 37 -4.72 9.28 -5.83
CA ASP A 37 -5.97 10.03 -6.00
C ASP A 37 -7.04 9.18 -6.69
N MET A 38 -6.66 8.39 -7.69
CA MET A 38 -7.57 7.42 -8.30
C MET A 38 -8.03 6.34 -7.32
N LEU A 39 -7.13 5.81 -6.47
CA LEU A 39 -7.48 4.84 -5.45
C LEU A 39 -8.50 5.40 -4.44
N LEU A 40 -8.34 6.67 -4.07
CA LEU A 40 -9.27 7.39 -3.19
C LEU A 40 -10.66 7.53 -3.81
N VAL A 41 -10.76 7.79 -5.13
CA VAL A 41 -12.07 7.81 -5.82
C VAL A 41 -12.79 6.47 -5.66
N GLY A 42 -12.10 5.35 -5.91
CA GLY A 42 -12.69 4.03 -5.76
C GLY A 42 -13.05 3.67 -4.31
N LEU A 43 -12.25 4.11 -3.34
CA LEU A 43 -12.58 3.97 -1.92
C LEU A 43 -13.81 4.79 -1.54
N ASN A 44 -13.88 6.06 -1.94
CA ASN A 44 -15.02 6.93 -1.66
C ASN A 44 -16.32 6.46 -2.30
N ALA A 45 -16.26 5.80 -3.46
CA ALA A 45 -17.43 5.18 -4.06
C ALA A 45 -18.01 4.04 -3.20
N GLN A 46 -17.19 3.36 -2.40
CA GLN A 46 -17.61 2.27 -1.52
C GLN A 46 -17.97 2.75 -0.11
N PHE A 47 -17.25 3.74 0.41
CA PHE A 47 -17.40 4.27 1.76
C PHE A 47 -18.16 5.60 1.79
N GLU A 48 -18.91 5.91 0.73
CA GLU A 48 -19.82 7.06 0.64
C GLU A 48 -19.19 8.44 0.96
N GLY A 49 -17.89 8.58 0.75
CA GLY A 49 -17.14 9.82 1.03
C GLY A 49 -16.29 9.81 2.31
N ASP A 50 -16.32 8.74 3.11
CA ASP A 50 -15.55 8.64 4.37
C ASP A 50 -14.05 8.32 4.17
N ALA A 51 -13.59 8.16 2.91
CA ALA A 51 -12.19 7.92 2.59
C ALA A 51 -11.49 9.23 2.18
N GLY A 52 -10.66 9.79 3.05
CA GLY A 52 -9.87 10.98 2.73
C GLY A 52 -8.45 10.67 2.28
N GLY A 53 -7.94 11.47 1.35
CA GLY A 53 -6.51 11.57 1.06
C GLY A 53 -5.88 12.68 1.89
N GLU A 54 -4.59 12.56 2.20
CA GLU A 54 -3.82 13.65 2.81
C GLU A 54 -4.31 14.11 4.20
N LEU A 55 -4.98 13.22 4.94
CA LEU A 55 -5.50 13.55 6.26
C LEU A 55 -4.40 13.42 7.34
N PHE A 56 -4.39 14.36 8.28
CA PHE A 56 -3.48 14.32 9.43
C PHE A 56 -3.88 13.18 10.36
N ASN A 57 -2.93 12.30 10.70
CA ASN A 57 -3.06 11.34 11.79
C ASN A 57 -1.96 11.62 12.82
N GLY A 58 -2.32 12.00 14.04
CA GLY A 58 -1.34 12.41 15.05
C GLY A 58 -0.45 13.56 14.58
N ALA A 59 0.85 13.29 14.42
CA ALA A 59 1.87 14.26 14.04
C ALA A 59 2.26 14.25 12.54
N GLY A 60 1.61 13.41 11.71
CA GLY A 60 1.99 13.21 10.31
C GLY A 60 0.82 13.22 9.33
N LYS A 61 1.15 13.22 8.03
CA LYS A 61 0.24 13.11 6.89
C LYS A 61 0.33 11.69 6.34
N THR A 62 -0.81 11.02 6.20
CA THR A 62 -0.88 9.72 5.52
C THR A 62 -1.49 9.86 4.13
N ASP A 63 -1.10 9.00 3.19
CA ASP A 63 -1.61 9.05 1.82
C ASP A 63 -3.11 8.69 1.75
N ILE A 64 -3.55 7.69 2.50
CA ILE A 64 -4.95 7.23 2.53
C ILE A 64 -5.39 6.99 3.98
N LEU A 65 -6.44 7.69 4.41
CA LEU A 65 -7.08 7.48 5.71
C LEU A 65 -8.59 7.33 5.53
N ILE A 66 -9.17 6.26 6.07
CA ILE A 66 -10.63 6.08 6.13
C ILE A 66 -11.03 6.17 7.60
N ARG A 67 -11.95 7.10 7.90
CA ARG A 67 -12.43 7.35 9.27
C ARG A 67 -13.95 7.19 9.32
N VAL A 68 -14.42 6.30 10.19
CA VAL A 68 -15.85 6.07 10.44
C VAL A 68 -16.10 6.26 11.93
N ASP A 69 -17.12 7.05 12.30
CA ASP A 69 -17.50 7.35 13.68
C ASP A 69 -16.31 7.75 14.58
N ASP A 70 -15.47 8.67 14.08
CA ASP A 70 -14.28 9.19 14.75
C ASP A 70 -13.15 8.16 14.99
N ARG A 71 -13.16 7.03 14.26
CA ARG A 71 -12.15 5.97 14.36
C ARG A 71 -11.47 5.72 13.02
N ASN A 72 -10.15 5.60 13.05
CA ASN A 72 -9.37 5.21 11.88
C ASN A 72 -9.60 3.72 11.61
N ILE A 73 -10.28 3.39 10.51
CA ILE A 73 -10.55 2.01 10.13
C ILE A 73 -9.55 1.49 9.09
N PHE A 74 -8.86 2.39 8.38
CA PHE A 74 -7.81 2.06 7.43
C PHE A 74 -6.79 3.20 7.35
N ILE A 75 -5.50 2.85 7.36
CA ILE A 75 -4.37 3.75 7.14
C ILE A 75 -3.51 3.11 6.06
N GLY A 76 -3.18 3.85 5.01
CA GLY A 76 -2.43 3.35 3.87
C GLY A 76 -1.36 4.32 3.39
N GLU A 77 -0.16 3.82 3.14
CA GLU A 77 0.91 4.56 2.48
C GLU A 77 1.11 4.08 1.05
N CYS A 78 1.19 5.02 0.12
CA CYS A 78 1.48 4.78 -1.27
C CYS A 78 2.98 5.00 -1.52
N LYS A 79 3.64 4.06 -2.19
CA LYS A 79 5.06 4.22 -2.47
C LYS A 79 5.45 3.66 -3.82
N VAL A 80 6.07 4.48 -4.65
CA VAL A 80 6.75 4.03 -5.86
C VAL A 80 8.09 3.41 -5.49
N TRP A 81 8.30 2.15 -5.87
CA TRP A 81 9.55 1.45 -5.62
C TRP A 81 10.71 2.08 -6.39
N SER A 82 11.77 2.47 -5.67
CA SER A 82 13.05 2.92 -6.24
C SER A 82 14.26 2.17 -5.70
N GLY A 83 14.04 1.14 -4.87
CA GLY A 83 15.08 0.30 -4.25
C GLY A 83 14.77 -0.03 -2.78
N PRO A 84 15.58 -0.88 -2.09
CA PRO A 84 15.28 -1.37 -0.74
C PRO A 84 15.04 -0.28 0.31
N ARG A 85 15.75 0.85 0.21
CA ARG A 85 15.57 2.01 1.10
C ARG A 85 14.14 2.58 1.06
N THR A 86 13.42 2.38 -0.04
CA THR A 86 12.00 2.75 -0.16
C THR A 86 11.19 2.16 0.98
N MET A 87 11.50 0.93 1.39
CA MET A 87 10.78 0.25 2.47
C MET A 87 11.18 0.79 3.85
N ASP A 88 12.46 1.13 4.05
CA ASP A 88 12.90 1.77 5.29
C ASP A 88 12.18 3.11 5.50
N ASP A 89 12.08 3.91 4.43
CA ASP A 89 11.42 5.23 4.47
C ASP A 89 9.92 5.10 4.73
N VAL A 90 9.21 4.17 4.07
CA VAL A 90 7.76 4.01 4.26
C VAL A 90 7.42 3.44 5.63
N LEU A 91 8.21 2.48 6.16
CA LEU A 91 8.00 1.95 7.51
C LEU A 91 8.24 3.04 8.56
N LYS A 92 9.28 3.85 8.39
CA LYS A 92 9.54 5.01 9.27
C LYS A 92 8.38 6.00 9.25
N GLN A 93 7.85 6.32 8.06
CA GLN A 93 6.68 7.18 7.94
C GLN A 93 5.49 6.58 8.69
N LEU A 94 5.14 5.34 8.37
CA LEU A 94 4.00 4.61 8.92
C LEU A 94 4.05 4.55 10.46
N PHE A 95 5.14 4.07 11.05
CA PHE A 95 5.26 4.01 12.51
C PHE A 95 5.40 5.38 13.19
N GLY A 96 5.84 6.42 12.46
CA GLY A 96 6.01 7.77 13.00
C GLY A 96 4.71 8.49 13.33
N TYR A 97 3.59 8.12 12.71
CA TYR A 97 2.31 8.80 12.91
C TYR A 97 1.16 7.89 13.37
N LEU A 98 1.36 6.56 13.41
CA LEU A 98 0.38 5.66 14.01
C LEU A 98 0.16 6.06 15.47
N VAL A 99 -1.07 6.40 15.82
CA VAL A 99 -1.43 6.68 17.21
C VAL A 99 -1.74 5.37 17.93
N TRP A 100 -1.73 5.37 19.26
CA TRP A 100 -1.91 4.17 20.07
C TRP A 100 -3.17 3.35 19.74
N ARG A 101 -4.23 3.99 19.19
CA ARG A 101 -5.47 3.31 18.79
C ARG A 101 -5.39 2.58 17.47
N ASP A 102 -4.43 2.92 16.61
CA ASP A 102 -4.29 2.31 15.29
C ASP A 102 -3.72 0.89 15.43
N THR A 103 -4.38 -0.07 14.79
CA THR A 103 -4.02 -1.50 14.88
C THR A 103 -3.90 -2.16 13.52
N LYS A 104 -4.12 -1.41 12.44
CA LYS A 104 -4.11 -1.89 11.06
C LYS A 104 -3.56 -0.82 10.14
N ALA A 105 -2.68 -1.23 9.23
CA ALA A 105 -2.11 -0.35 8.24
C ALA A 105 -1.77 -1.12 6.97
N ALA A 106 -1.67 -0.41 5.84
CA ALA A 106 -1.30 -0.99 4.57
C ALA A 106 -0.19 -0.20 3.87
N ILE A 107 0.65 -0.91 3.11
CA ILE A 107 1.61 -0.34 2.18
C ILE A 107 1.16 -0.73 0.78
N LEU A 108 0.90 0.26 -0.06
CA LEU A 108 0.55 0.12 -1.46
C LEU A 108 1.80 0.40 -2.29
N LEU A 109 2.48 -0.67 -2.70
CA LEU A 109 3.78 -0.58 -3.35
C LEU A 109 3.64 -0.59 -4.87
N PHE A 110 3.92 0.52 -5.52
CA PHE A 110 3.86 0.68 -6.96
C PHE A 110 5.19 0.26 -7.60
N ILE A 111 5.16 -0.80 -8.40
CA ILE A 111 6.33 -1.46 -8.98
C ILE A 111 6.32 -1.24 -10.50
N ARG A 112 7.31 -0.51 -11.00
CA ARG A 112 7.53 -0.32 -12.46
C ARG A 112 8.69 -1.16 -13.01
N ASN A 113 9.44 -1.84 -12.14
CA ASN A 113 10.56 -2.70 -12.52
C ASN A 113 10.09 -3.91 -13.34
N LYS A 114 10.97 -4.40 -14.22
CA LYS A 114 10.73 -5.62 -15.00
C LYS A 114 10.66 -6.86 -14.11
N ASP A 115 11.50 -6.94 -13.08
CA ASP A 115 11.53 -8.06 -12.13
C ASP A 115 10.68 -7.74 -10.88
N VAL A 116 9.37 -7.97 -11.01
CA VAL A 116 8.39 -7.70 -9.95
C VAL A 116 8.61 -8.61 -8.74
N THR A 117 8.94 -9.89 -8.97
CA THR A 117 9.16 -10.86 -7.91
C THR A 117 10.33 -10.46 -7.02
N ALA A 118 11.47 -10.08 -7.62
CA ALA A 118 12.61 -9.62 -6.85
C ALA A 118 12.28 -8.36 -6.02
N VAL A 119 11.48 -7.45 -6.54
CA VAL A 119 11.04 -6.26 -5.79
C VAL A 119 10.20 -6.65 -4.58
N ILE A 120 9.22 -7.55 -4.76
CA ILE A 120 8.37 -8.05 -3.68
C ILE A 120 9.21 -8.76 -2.62
N ASP A 121 10.14 -9.64 -3.02
CA ASP A 121 10.99 -10.37 -2.09
C ASP A 121 11.88 -9.43 -1.26
N ASN A 122 12.46 -8.40 -1.90
CA ASN A 122 13.23 -7.37 -1.19
C ASN A 122 12.35 -6.56 -0.23
N ALA A 123 11.15 -6.16 -0.66
CA ALA A 123 10.19 -5.45 0.20
C ALA A 123 9.82 -6.28 1.44
N ILE A 124 9.51 -7.57 1.25
CA ILE A 124 9.20 -8.51 2.34
C ILE A 124 10.40 -8.65 3.29
N ALA A 125 11.61 -8.83 2.75
CA ALA A 125 12.83 -8.95 3.57
C ALA A 125 13.03 -7.71 4.45
N LYS A 126 12.89 -6.51 3.87
CA LYS A 126 12.99 -5.25 4.59
C LYS A 126 11.96 -5.09 5.72
N ILE A 127 10.72 -5.54 5.52
CA ILE A 127 9.70 -5.54 6.58
C ILE A 127 10.09 -6.49 7.71
N LYS A 128 10.61 -7.68 7.39
CA LYS A 128 11.04 -8.69 8.38
C LYS A 128 12.27 -8.27 9.18
N GLU A 129 13.17 -7.52 8.57
CA GLU A 129 14.36 -6.96 9.22
C GLU A 129 14.02 -5.81 10.18
N HIS A 130 12.83 -5.20 10.04
CA HIS A 130 12.45 -4.07 10.85
C HIS A 130 12.34 -4.47 12.34
N PRO A 131 12.87 -3.67 13.30
CA PRO A 131 12.84 -4.00 14.72
C PRO A 131 11.44 -4.32 15.26
N ASN A 132 10.43 -3.66 14.70
CA ASN A 132 9.03 -3.82 15.12
C ASN A 132 8.36 -5.09 14.61
N HIS A 133 9.00 -5.87 13.74
CA HIS A 133 8.41 -7.09 13.20
C HIS A 133 8.34 -8.19 14.27
N LYS A 134 7.14 -8.74 14.50
CA LYS A 134 6.93 -9.87 15.41
C LYS A 134 6.85 -11.20 14.68
N ARG A 135 5.98 -11.28 13.66
CA ARG A 135 5.69 -12.53 12.93
C ARG A 135 5.00 -12.26 11.60
N CYS A 136 5.03 -13.24 10.71
CA CYS A 136 4.23 -13.27 9.50
C CYS A 136 3.90 -14.74 9.13
N PRO A 137 2.79 -15.01 8.42
CA PRO A 137 2.54 -16.32 7.84
C PRO A 137 3.60 -16.67 6.78
N ALA A 138 3.66 -17.94 6.41
CA ALA A 138 4.45 -18.36 5.25
C ALA A 138 3.90 -17.67 3.99
N HIS A 139 4.77 -17.00 3.24
CA HIS A 139 4.37 -16.31 2.03
C HIS A 139 4.20 -17.29 0.88
N ARG A 140 3.16 -17.09 0.09
CA ARG A 140 2.93 -17.80 -1.16
C ARG A 140 3.46 -16.96 -2.31
N ALA A 141 4.28 -17.55 -3.19
CA ALA A 141 4.69 -16.90 -4.42
C ALA A 141 3.45 -16.54 -5.26
N GLY A 142 3.41 -15.30 -5.76
CA GLY A 142 2.27 -14.79 -6.53
C GLY A 142 1.01 -14.51 -5.71
N ALA A 143 1.12 -14.30 -4.39
CA ALA A 143 0.00 -13.86 -3.58
C ALA A 143 -0.45 -12.44 -3.94
N ASP A 144 -1.74 -12.17 -3.78
CA ASP A 144 -2.31 -10.83 -4.01
C ASP A 144 -1.89 -9.81 -2.94
N GLN A 145 -1.52 -10.26 -1.75
CA GLN A 145 -1.07 -9.40 -0.66
C GLN A 145 -0.20 -10.22 0.31
N TYR A 146 0.58 -9.52 1.11
CA TYR A 146 1.43 -10.12 2.13
C TYR A 146 1.13 -9.49 3.49
N GLU A 147 1.01 -10.30 4.52
CA GLU A 147 0.57 -9.87 5.85
C GLU A 147 1.69 -10.04 6.87
N PHE A 148 1.75 -9.11 7.82
CA PHE A 148 2.73 -9.06 8.89
C PHE A 148 2.06 -8.61 10.18
N THR A 149 2.53 -9.13 11.31
CA THR A 149 2.26 -8.59 12.63
C THR A 149 3.49 -7.81 13.08
N MET A 150 3.28 -6.51 13.28
CA MET A 150 4.26 -5.57 13.80
C MET A 150 3.86 -5.14 15.22
N HIS A 151 4.71 -4.45 15.96
CA HIS A 151 4.32 -3.72 17.16
C HIS A 151 4.53 -2.20 17.02
N ALA A 152 3.84 -1.43 17.87
CA ALA A 152 4.01 0.02 17.91
C ALA A 152 5.37 0.41 18.52
N ASP A 153 5.86 1.60 18.17
CA ASP A 153 7.07 2.15 18.79
C ASP A 153 6.85 2.39 20.28
N GLY A 154 7.78 1.89 21.11
CA GLY A 154 7.71 2.02 22.56
C GLY A 154 6.68 1.13 23.27
N ASP A 155 5.85 0.37 22.54
CA ASP A 155 4.86 -0.55 23.11
C ASP A 155 4.81 -1.90 22.34
N PRO A 156 5.62 -2.89 22.73
CA PRO A 156 5.68 -4.21 22.09
C PRO A 156 4.39 -5.05 22.20
N GLU A 157 3.54 -4.76 23.18
CA GLU A 157 2.27 -5.47 23.38
C GLU A 157 1.20 -4.97 22.41
N ARG A 158 1.39 -3.77 21.86
CA ARG A 158 0.46 -3.19 20.89
C ARG A 158 0.75 -3.67 19.48
N GLU A 159 0.03 -4.71 19.07
CA GLU A 159 0.17 -5.28 17.73
C GLU A 159 -0.53 -4.45 16.64
N ILE A 160 0.16 -4.32 15.50
CA ILE A 160 -0.32 -3.69 14.29
C ILE A 160 -0.30 -4.72 13.16
N HIS A 161 -1.45 -4.92 12.53
CA HIS A 161 -1.57 -5.74 11.33
C HIS A 161 -1.17 -4.90 10.12
N LEU A 162 -0.04 -5.24 9.51
CA LEU A 162 0.47 -4.57 8.33
C LEU A 162 0.19 -5.43 7.09
N THR A 163 -0.42 -4.83 6.07
CA THR A 163 -0.66 -5.49 4.77
C THR A 163 0.16 -4.80 3.67
N LEU A 164 1.00 -5.55 2.97
CA LEU A 164 1.68 -5.11 1.75
C LEU A 164 0.87 -5.54 0.53
N ILE A 165 0.44 -4.59 -0.30
CA ILE A 165 -0.20 -4.84 -1.59
C ILE A 165 0.73 -4.34 -2.70
N PRO A 166 1.37 -5.24 -3.46
CA PRO A 166 2.15 -4.84 -4.63
C PRO A 166 1.23 -4.52 -5.81
N PHE A 167 1.59 -3.50 -6.58
CA PHE A 167 0.96 -3.10 -7.85
C PHE A 167 2.01 -3.23 -8.95
N ALA A 168 1.85 -4.19 -9.85
CA ALA A 168 2.76 -4.43 -10.97
C ALA A 168 2.42 -3.53 -12.18
N LEU A 169 2.80 -2.26 -12.10
CA LEU A 169 2.49 -1.23 -13.10
C LEU A 169 3.53 -1.23 -14.22
N ARG A 170 3.41 -2.21 -15.12
CA ARG A 170 4.36 -2.37 -16.22
C ARG A 170 4.42 -1.11 -17.10
N PRO A 171 5.63 -0.65 -17.49
CA PRO A 171 5.75 0.33 -18.55
C PRO A 171 5.13 -0.22 -19.84
N THR A 172 4.47 0.62 -20.62
CA THR A 172 4.12 0.27 -22.00
C THR A 172 5.41 -0.05 -22.76
N ALA A 173 5.43 -1.19 -23.46
CA ALA A 173 6.46 -1.44 -24.46
C ALA A 173 6.41 -0.28 -25.48
N GLU A 174 7.55 0.29 -25.83
CA GLU A 174 7.63 1.18 -26.98
C GLU A 174 7.05 0.43 -28.18
N VAL A 175 6.02 0.99 -28.81
CA VAL A 175 5.57 0.50 -30.11
C VAL A 175 6.74 0.74 -31.06
N PRO A 176 7.34 -0.30 -31.68
CA PRO A 176 8.42 -0.07 -32.62
C PRO A 176 7.87 0.84 -33.73
N THR A 177 8.46 2.03 -33.86
CA THR A 177 8.17 2.96 -34.94
C THR A 177 8.39 2.20 -36.23
N THR A 178 7.30 1.77 -36.88
CA THR A 178 7.39 1.12 -38.18
C THR A 178 7.72 2.22 -39.15
N THR A 179 9.01 2.43 -39.42
CA THR A 179 9.45 3.23 -40.55
C THR A 179 8.99 2.49 -41.80
N ILE A 180 7.90 2.95 -42.40
CA ILE A 180 7.44 2.45 -43.69
C ILE A 180 8.52 2.84 -44.72
N PRO A 181 8.97 1.90 -45.58
CA PRO A 181 10.01 2.14 -46.58
C PRO A 181 9.60 3.15 -47.66
#